data_AF-A0A832J852-F1
#
_entry.id   AF-A0A832J852-F1
#
_cell.length_a   1.000
_cell.length_b   1.000
_cell.length_c   1.000
_cell.angle_alpha   90.00
_cell.angle_beta   90.00
_cell.angle_gamma   90.00
#
_symmetry.space_group_name_H-M   'P 1'
#
loop_
_entity.id
_entity.type
_entity.pdbx_description
1 polymer ?
#
loop_
_entity_poly.entity_id
_entity_poly.type
_entity_poly.pdbx_seq_one_letter_code
_entity_poly.pdbx_strand_id
1 'polypeptide(L)'
;MNQGKVIPLRAKKDIAQTQYLIGESRGIASKFLPALLQRMLDNADDILFDLADKAKSDQDQNNYFDAMRELRMTRKILESNFQNYLNANFDKFLFSSATTQ
;
A
#
# COMPACT_ATOMS: atom_id res chain seq x y z
N MET A 1 -32.97 -3.05 44.66
CA MET A 1 -31.72 -3.37 43.93
C MET A 1 -31.87 -2.85 42.51
N ASN A 2 -31.23 -1.74 42.17
CA ASN A 2 -31.25 -1.21 40.81
C ASN A 2 -29.80 -1.11 40.33
N GLN A 3 -29.38 -2.05 39.46
CA GLN A 3 -28.06 -2.04 38.86
C GLN A 3 -28.04 -0.94 37.79
N GLY A 4 -27.60 0.25 38.17
CA GLY A 4 -27.35 1.34 37.24
C GLY A 4 -26.32 0.90 36.21
N LYS A 5 -26.78 0.64 34.98
CA LYS A 5 -25.93 0.33 33.82
C LYS A 5 -25.08 1.55 33.54
N VAL A 6 -23.83 1.53 33.98
CA VAL A 6 -22.85 2.59 33.72
C VAL A 6 -22.53 2.56 32.23
N ILE A 7 -23.00 3.55 31.47
CA ILE A 7 -22.67 3.69 30.05
C ILE A 7 -21.48 4.66 29.94
N PRO A 8 -20.30 4.23 29.49
CA PRO A 8 -19.20 5.15 29.25
C PRO A 8 -19.49 5.95 27.96
N LEU A 9 -20.07 7.14 28.12
CA LEU A 9 -20.38 8.05 27.00
C LEU A 9 -19.11 8.64 26.34
N ARG A 10 -18.00 8.72 27.07
CA ARG A 10 -16.74 9.30 26.59
C ARG A 10 -15.94 8.33 25.70
N ALA A 11 -15.87 7.05 26.06
CA ALA A 11 -15.16 6.02 25.28
C ALA A 11 -15.75 5.83 23.87
N LYS A 12 -17.08 5.94 23.71
CA LYS A 12 -17.71 5.85 22.39
C LYS A 12 -17.31 6.99 21.44
N LYS A 13 -17.11 8.20 21.97
CA LYS A 13 -16.66 9.36 21.19
C LYS A 13 -15.21 9.18 20.71
N ASP A 14 -14.36 8.64 21.57
CA ASP A 14 -12.94 8.41 21.25
C ASP A 14 -12.76 7.28 20.21
N ILE A 15 -13.60 6.24 20.27
CA ILE A 15 -13.64 5.17 19.26
C ILE A 15 -14.11 5.71 17.91
N ALA A 16 -15.20 6.49 17.88
CA ALA A 16 -15.71 7.07 16.64
C ALA A 16 -14.69 8.02 15.97
N GLN A 17 -14.00 8.84 16.78
CA GLN A 17 -12.93 9.71 16.28
C GLN A 17 -11.75 8.90 15.73
N THR A 18 -11.36 7.83 16.41
CA THR A 18 -10.27 6.94 15.98
C THR A 18 -10.62 6.25 14.66
N GLN A 19 -11.83 5.69 14.54
CA GLN A 19 -12.32 5.07 13.31
C GLN A 19 -12.36 6.06 12.14
N TYR A 20 -12.80 7.29 12.39
CA TYR A 20 -12.80 8.35 11.39
C TYR A 20 -11.38 8.68 10.90
N LEU A 21 -10.43 8.90 11.82
CA LEU A 21 -9.04 9.21 11.44
C LEU A 21 -8.35 8.06 10.68
N ILE A 22 -8.64 6.82 11.04
CA ILE A 22 -8.16 5.64 10.31
C ILE A 22 -8.76 5.62 8.89
N GLY A 23 -10.05 5.91 8.75
CA GLY A 23 -10.72 6.03 7.46
C GLY A 23 -10.11 7.10 6.56
N GLU A 24 -9.90 8.30 7.09
CA GLU A 24 -9.23 9.40 6.36
C GLU A 24 -7.80 9.02 5.96
N SER A 25 -7.04 8.43 6.89
CA SER A 25 -5.67 7.98 6.64
C SER A 25 -5.62 6.90 5.54
N ARG A 26 -6.56 5.95 5.55
CA ARG A 26 -6.73 4.96 4.48
C ARG A 26 -7.06 5.63 3.15
N GLY A 27 -7.98 6.58 3.13
CA GLY A 27 -8.37 7.30 1.92
C GLY A 27 -7.18 8.00 1.25
N ILE A 28 -6.37 8.69 2.05
CA ILE A 28 -5.13 9.34 1.59
C ILE A 28 -4.14 8.30 1.07
N ALA A 29 -3.85 7.26 1.87
CA ALA A 29 -2.87 6.24 1.51
C ALA A 29 -3.26 5.49 0.21
N SER A 30 -4.51 5.03 0.10
CA SER A 30 -5.02 4.31 -1.06
C SER A 30 -5.11 5.17 -2.32
N LYS A 31 -5.17 6.50 -2.17
CA LYS A 31 -5.13 7.43 -3.31
C LYS A 31 -3.71 7.66 -3.81
N PHE A 32 -2.76 7.92 -2.92
CA PHE A 32 -1.43 8.41 -3.33
C PHE A 32 -0.39 7.31 -3.49
N LEU A 33 -0.38 6.30 -2.63
CA LEU A 33 0.66 5.28 -2.65
C LEU A 33 0.66 4.43 -3.94
N PRO A 34 -0.50 4.00 -4.50
CA PRO A 34 -0.49 3.25 -5.76
C PRO A 34 0.05 4.07 -6.93
N ALA A 35 -0.27 5.37 -6.99
CA ALA A 35 0.25 6.27 -8.02
C ALA A 35 1.77 6.49 -7.89
N LEU A 36 2.27 6.59 -6.67
CA LEU A 36 3.72 6.67 -6.41
C LEU A 36 4.44 5.39 -6.80
N LEU A 37 3.85 4.22 -6.51
CA LEU A 37 4.39 2.93 -6.93
C LEU A 37 4.44 2.82 -8.45
N GLN A 38 3.36 3.20 -9.15
CA GLN A 38 3.34 3.22 -10.63
C GLN A 38 4.48 4.07 -11.18
N ARG A 39 4.63 5.30 -10.68
CA ARG A 39 5.70 6.20 -11.10
C ARG A 39 7.09 5.65 -10.79
N MET A 40 7.26 4.95 -9.67
CA MET A 40 8.51 4.29 -9.31
C MET A 40 8.85 3.20 -10.33
N LEU A 41 7.87 2.37 -10.72
CA LEU A 41 8.06 1.30 -11.68
C LEU A 41 8.30 1.84 -13.10
N ASP A 42 7.65 2.94 -13.49
CA ASP A 42 7.95 3.66 -14.74
C ASP A 42 9.40 4.14 -14.77
N ASN A 43 9.83 4.84 -13.73
CA ASN A 43 11.21 5.32 -13.64
C ASN A 43 12.22 4.16 -13.63
N ALA A 44 11.89 3.03 -13.01
CA ALA A 44 12.75 1.86 -13.02
C ALA A 44 12.89 1.25 -14.43
N ASP A 45 11.79 1.19 -15.18
CA ASP A 45 11.78 0.75 -16.58
C ASP A 45 12.65 1.67 -17.46
N ASP A 46 12.49 2.99 -17.29
CA ASP A 46 13.29 4.01 -18.00
C ASP A 46 14.79 3.88 -17.67
N ILE A 47 15.15 3.71 -16.39
CA ILE A 47 16.55 3.52 -15.98
C ILE A 47 17.11 2.22 -16.57
N LEU A 48 16.35 1.13 -16.58
CA LEU A 48 16.78 -0.14 -17.18
C LEU A 48 16.99 0.02 -18.69
N PHE A 49 16.15 0.81 -19.37
CA PHE A 49 16.32 1.12 -20.78
C PHE A 49 17.60 1.91 -21.04
N ASP A 50 17.82 2.98 -20.26
CA ASP A 50 19.02 3.80 -20.33
C ASP A 50 20.30 2.99 -20.06
N LEU A 51 20.25 2.04 -19.13
CA LEU A 51 21.37 1.15 -18.82
C LEU A 51 21.64 0.16 -19.96
N ALA A 52 20.59 -0.38 -20.59
CA ALA A 52 20.70 -1.26 -21.75
C ALA A 52 21.30 -0.54 -22.97
N ASP A 53 20.91 0.72 -23.20
CA ASP A 53 21.43 1.56 -24.29
C ASP A 53 22.92 1.92 -24.09
N LYS A 54 23.32 2.13 -22.83
CA LYS A 54 24.71 2.48 -22.44
C LYS A 54 25.59 1.27 -22.11
N ALA A 55 25.08 0.05 -22.27
CA ALA A 55 25.79 -1.17 -21.91
C ALA A 55 27.09 -1.31 -22.73
N LYS A 56 28.17 -1.77 -22.09
CA LYS A 56 29.49 -1.95 -22.74
C LYS A 56 29.68 -3.35 -23.32
N SER A 57 28.75 -4.26 -23.03
CA SER A 57 28.78 -5.64 -23.50
C SER A 57 27.38 -6.13 -23.83
N ASP A 58 27.29 -7.04 -24.79
CA ASP A 58 26.03 -7.69 -25.16
C ASP A 58 25.42 -8.44 -23.98
N GLN A 59 26.28 -8.99 -23.11
CA GLN A 59 25.83 -9.69 -21.91
C GLN A 59 25.12 -8.74 -20.94
N ASP A 60 25.68 -7.56 -20.67
CA ASP A 60 25.07 -6.57 -19.78
C ASP A 60 23.77 -6.04 -20.37
N GLN A 61 23.75 -5.76 -21.68
CA GLN A 61 22.55 -5.31 -22.38
C GLN A 61 21.42 -6.34 -22.25
N ASN A 62 21.71 -7.63 -22.50
CA ASN A 62 20.73 -8.70 -22.37
C ASN A 62 20.19 -8.80 -20.94
N ASN A 63 21.07 -8.67 -19.93
CA ASN A 63 20.66 -8.70 -18.52
C ASN A 63 19.67 -7.56 -18.19
N TYR A 64 19.91 -6.34 -18.69
CA TYR A 64 18.99 -5.21 -18.48
C TYR A 64 17.65 -5.41 -19.20
N PHE A 65 17.67 -5.97 -20.42
CA PHE A 65 16.43 -6.31 -21.13
C PHE A 65 15.62 -7.40 -20.43
N ASP A 66 16.29 -8.42 -19.89
CA ASP A 66 15.61 -9.48 -19.14
C ASP A 66 14.98 -8.93 -17.85
N ALA A 67 15.70 -8.08 -17.11
CA ALA A 67 15.17 -7.39 -15.93
C ALA A 67 13.96 -6.51 -16.26
N MET A 68 14.01 -5.75 -17.35
CA MET A 68 12.89 -4.92 -17.82
C MET A 68 11.68 -5.78 -18.22
N ARG A 69 11.91 -6.90 -18.92
CA ARG A 69 10.85 -7.83 -19.28
C ARG A 69 10.19 -8.42 -18.04
N GLU A 70 10.97 -8.84 -17.05
CA GLU A 70 10.46 -9.36 -15.78
C GLU A 70 9.66 -8.30 -15.01
N LEU A 71 10.17 -7.06 -14.94
CA LEU A 71 9.47 -5.93 -14.33
C LEU A 71 8.09 -5.73 -14.97
N ARG A 72 8.03 -5.64 -16.31
CA ARG A 72 6.78 -5.46 -17.06
C ARG A 72 5.81 -6.63 -16.87
N MET A 73 6.32 -7.86 -16.84
CA MET A 73 5.51 -9.07 -16.67
C MET A 73 4.87 -9.13 -15.28
N THR A 74 5.63 -8.77 -14.23
CA THR A 74 5.17 -8.86 -12.84
C THR A 74 4.44 -7.61 -12.35
N ARG A 75 4.56 -6.48 -13.06
CA ARG A 75 4.02 -5.15 -12.68
C ARG A 75 2.56 -5.18 -12.24
N LYS A 76 1.66 -5.75 -13.04
CA LYS A 76 0.23 -5.78 -12.73
C LYS A 76 -0.05 -6.54 -11.43
N ILE A 77 0.65 -7.65 -11.21
CA ILE A 77 0.51 -8.47 -10.00
C ILE A 77 1.05 -7.70 -8.79
N LEU A 78 2.21 -7.05 -8.93
CA LEU A 78 2.81 -6.23 -7.88
C LEU A 78 1.89 -5.08 -7.47
N GLU A 79 1.38 -4.30 -8.42
CA GLU A 79 0.47 -3.18 -8.14
C GLU A 79 -0.84 -3.63 -7.48
N SER A 80 -1.44 -4.71 -7.99
CA SER A 80 -2.64 -5.31 -7.41
C SER A 80 -2.41 -5.78 -5.98
N ASN A 81 -1.32 -6.54 -5.75
CA ASN A 81 -0.98 -7.03 -4.42
C ASN A 81 -0.70 -5.88 -3.45
N PHE A 82 0.00 -4.84 -3.90
CA PHE A 82 0.26 -3.66 -3.08
C PHE A 82 -1.03 -3.00 -2.59
N GLN A 83 -1.99 -2.75 -3.49
CA GLN A 83 -3.29 -2.18 -3.13
C GLN A 83 -4.09 -3.10 -2.19
N ASN A 84 -4.09 -4.40 -2.45
CA ASN A 84 -4.78 -5.38 -1.62
C ASN A 84 -4.19 -5.41 -0.20
N TYR A 85 -2.86 -5.49 -0.07
CA TYR A 85 -2.20 -5.48 1.22
C TYR A 85 -2.40 -4.16 1.96
N LEU A 86 -2.33 -3.03 1.27
CA LEU A 86 -2.56 -1.72 1.88
C LEU A 86 -3.95 -1.67 2.54
N ASN A 87 -5.00 -2.00 1.78
CA ASN A 87 -6.36 -2.01 2.28
C ASN A 87 -6.58 -3.03 3.39
N ALA A 88 -6.09 -4.26 3.21
CA ALA A 88 -6.24 -5.33 4.20
C ALA A 88 -5.57 -5.00 5.55
N ASN A 89 -4.44 -4.28 5.54
CA ASN A 89 -3.78 -3.84 6.77
C ASN A 89 -4.58 -2.76 7.52
N PHE A 90 -5.20 -1.82 6.80
CA PHE A 90 -6.13 -0.86 7.42
C PHE A 90 -7.35 -1.55 8.00
N ASP A 91 -7.94 -2.49 7.27
CA ASP A 91 -9.09 -3.28 7.76
C ASP A 91 -8.70 -4.06 9.02
N LYS A 92 -7.57 -4.78 8.99
CA LYS A 92 -7.05 -5.51 10.16
C LYS A 92 -6.83 -4.60 11.37
N PHE A 93 -6.25 -3.42 11.18
CA PHE A 93 -6.03 -2.45 12.25
C PHE A 93 -7.34 -1.93 12.85
N LEU A 94 -8.35 -1.69 12.00
CA LEU A 94 -9.68 -1.27 12.43
C LEU A 94 -10.37 -2.37 13.26
N PHE A 95 -10.27 -3.65 12.84
CA PHE A 95 -10.84 -4.77 13.59
C PHE A 95 -10.10 -5.07 14.90
N SER A 96 -8.77 -4.97 14.91
CA SER A 96 -7.99 -5.16 16.15
C SER A 96 -8.30 -4.08 17.18
N SER A 97 -8.48 -2.83 16.76
CA SER A 97 -8.85 -1.73 17.66
C SER A 97 -10.28 -1.84 18.21
N ALA A 98 -11.16 -2.58 17.52
CA ALA A 98 -12.52 -2.85 17.99
C ALA A 98 -12.61 -4.03 19.00
N THR A 99 -11.59 -4.90 19.06
CA THR A 99 -11.63 -6.17 19.82
C THR A 99 -10.91 -6.09 21.18
N THR A 100 -10.27 -4.96 21.51
CA THR A 100 -9.56 -4.78 22.80
C THR A 100 -10.44 -4.24 23.94
N GLN A 101 -11.70 -4.72 24.08
CA GLN A 101 -12.54 -4.44 25.25
C GLN A 101 -13.14 -5.70 25.85
#